data_AF-A0AAV8WZ03-F1
#
_entry.id   AF-A0AAV8WZ03-F1
#
_cell.length_a   1.000
_cell.length_b   1.000
_cell.length_c   1.000
_cell.angle_alpha   90.00
_cell.angle_beta   90.00
_cell.angle_gamma   90.00
#
_symmetry.space_group_name_H-M   'P 1'
#
loop_
_entity.id
_entity.type
_entity.pdbx_description
1 polymer ?
#
loop_
_entity_poly.entity_id
_entity_poly.type
_entity_poly.pdbx_seq_one_letter_code
_entity_poly.pdbx_strand_id
1 'polypeptide(L)'
;MEKRNIPNIKSSDTSQKKSKIKDLKKLIEGHWCIELSSLALKNLKEKQWEKPSALPLTSDIEKLKKFIDDRAADSFNKLKMNIDVKNNYKILTECLTLTVMFNRKRVGEVQYLKIDTYRNDCSKINQDSFVQPLSEIEKNYV
;
A
#
# COMPACT_ATOMS: atom_id res chain seq x y z
N MET A 1 5.96 -5.94 43.41
CA MET A 1 4.59 -6.30 42.97
C MET A 1 3.60 -5.62 43.90
N GLU A 2 3.18 -4.40 43.56
CA GLU A 2 2.24 -3.65 44.38
C GLU A 2 0.83 -4.25 44.28
N LYS A 3 0.31 -4.68 45.42
CA LYS A 3 -1.06 -5.20 45.54
C LYS A 3 -2.02 -4.04 45.30
N ARG A 4 -2.60 -3.97 44.10
CA ARG A 4 -3.71 -3.05 43.81
C ARG A 4 -4.89 -3.46 44.69
N ASN A 5 -5.17 -2.65 45.70
CA ASN A 5 -6.28 -2.82 46.61
C ASN A 5 -7.58 -2.55 45.82
N ILE A 6 -8.30 -3.61 45.45
CA ILE A 6 -9.56 -3.50 44.72
C ILE A 6 -10.64 -3.15 45.75
N PRO A 7 -11.25 -1.95 45.71
CA PRO A 7 -12.22 -1.56 46.72
C PRO A 7 -13.43 -2.50 46.68
N ASN A 8 -13.74 -3.08 47.84
CA ASN A 8 -14.88 -3.95 48.06
C ASN A 8 -16.20 -3.21 47.74
N ILE A 9 -17.03 -3.80 46.88
CA ILE A 9 -18.18 -3.14 46.25
C ILE A 9 -19.35 -3.07 47.24
N LYS A 10 -19.56 -1.90 47.87
CA LYS A 10 -20.77 -1.62 48.67
C LYS A 10 -22.02 -1.48 47.77
N SER A 11 -23.12 -2.11 48.18
CA SER A 11 -24.37 -2.34 47.42
C SER A 11 -25.33 -1.15 47.29
N SER A 12 -25.00 0.01 47.85
CA SER A 12 -25.93 1.13 48.02
C SER A 12 -26.19 1.98 46.77
N ASP A 13 -25.53 1.71 45.65
CA ASP A 13 -25.49 2.64 44.51
C ASP A 13 -25.65 1.94 43.14
N THR A 14 -26.39 0.83 43.14
CA THR A 14 -26.54 -0.09 42.01
C THR A 14 -27.19 0.58 40.80
N SER A 15 -28.11 1.54 41.00
CA SER A 15 -28.85 2.19 39.90
C SER A 15 -28.00 3.20 39.13
N GLN A 16 -27.25 4.08 39.81
CA GLN A 16 -26.34 5.03 39.16
C GLN A 16 -25.18 4.30 38.47
N LYS A 17 -24.65 3.25 39.09
CA LYS A 17 -23.60 2.40 38.49
C LYS A 17 -24.11 1.67 37.25
N LYS A 18 -25.35 1.17 37.25
CA LYS A 18 -25.98 0.54 36.08
C LYS A 18 -26.16 1.54 34.93
N SER A 19 -26.49 2.80 35.23
CA SER A 19 -26.53 3.87 34.23
C SER A 19 -25.14 4.12 33.62
N LYS A 20 -24.11 4.30 34.46
CA LYS A 20 -22.72 4.53 34.00
C LYS A 20 -22.20 3.37 33.14
N ILE A 21 -22.54 2.12 33.47
CA ILE A 21 -22.19 0.94 32.66
C ILE A 21 -22.91 0.97 31.31
N LYS A 22 -24.19 1.39 31.28
CA LYS A 22 -24.97 1.53 30.04
C LYS A 22 -24.40 2.63 29.14
N ASP A 23 -23.93 3.73 29.73
CA ASP A 23 -23.30 4.83 29.00
C ASP A 23 -21.92 4.42 28.47
N LEU A 24 -21.12 3.70 29.27
CA LEU A 24 -19.87 3.11 28.82
C LEU A 24 -20.09 2.12 27.68
N LYS A 25 -21.12 1.26 27.76
CA LYS A 25 -21.46 0.32 26.70
C LYS A 25 -21.77 1.05 25.39
N LYS A 26 -22.57 2.12 25.43
CA LYS A 26 -22.86 2.96 24.26
C LYS A 26 -21.61 3.62 23.69
N LEU A 27 -20.72 4.10 24.56
CA LEU A 27 -19.45 4.70 24.14
C LEU A 27 -18.57 3.67 23.42
N ILE A 28 -18.45 2.46 23.99
CA ILE A 28 -17.72 1.35 23.36
C ILE A 28 -18.36 1.01 22.02
N GLU A 29 -19.67 0.79 21.93
CA GLU A 29 -20.35 0.46 20.68
C GLU A 29 -20.19 1.55 19.60
N GLY A 30 -20.21 2.83 20.00
CA GLY A 30 -20.02 3.95 19.07
C GLY A 30 -18.58 4.12 18.58
N HIS A 31 -17.59 3.88 19.45
CA HIS A 31 -16.18 4.13 19.13
C HIS A 31 -15.40 2.87 18.73
N TRP A 32 -15.95 1.66 18.91
CA TRP A 32 -15.28 0.39 18.63
C TRP A 32 -14.70 0.33 17.21
N CYS A 33 -15.52 0.68 16.22
CA CYS A 33 -15.12 0.63 14.82
C CYS A 33 -14.01 1.65 14.48
N ILE A 34 -14.02 2.79 15.17
CA ILE A 34 -13.11 3.90 14.88
C ILE A 34 -11.79 3.72 15.59
N GLU A 35 -11.79 3.33 16.87
CA GLU A 35 -10.57 3.30 17.68
C GLU A 35 -9.92 1.92 17.69
N LEU A 36 -10.71 0.84 17.70
CA LEU A 36 -10.18 -0.51 17.80
C LEU A 36 -10.07 -1.19 16.44
N SER A 37 -11.15 -1.22 15.66
CA SER A 37 -11.13 -1.89 14.36
C SER A 37 -10.18 -1.21 13.36
N SER A 38 -10.13 0.12 13.35
CA SER A 38 -9.20 0.85 12.48
C SER A 38 -7.74 0.59 12.85
N LEU A 39 -7.42 0.55 14.14
CA LEU A 39 -6.08 0.30 14.66
C LEU A 39 -5.67 -1.16 14.43
N ALA A 40 -6.59 -2.11 14.64
CA ALA A 40 -6.37 -3.52 14.31
C ALA A 40 -6.12 -3.71 12.81
N LEU A 41 -6.88 -3.01 11.95
CA LEU A 41 -6.68 -3.04 10.50
C LEU A 41 -5.34 -2.41 10.09
N LYS A 42 -4.96 -1.29 10.72
CA LYS A 42 -3.64 -0.67 10.53
C LYS A 42 -2.53 -1.66 10.90
N ASN A 43 -2.59 -2.26 12.09
CA ASN A 43 -1.62 -3.27 12.53
C ASN A 43 -1.58 -4.50 11.62
N LEU A 44 -2.73 -4.96 11.11
CA LEU A 44 -2.78 -6.07 10.16
C LEU A 44 -2.08 -5.72 8.84
N LYS A 45 -2.33 -4.51 8.32
CA LYS A 45 -1.66 -4.01 7.12
C LYS A 45 -0.16 -3.87 7.35
N GLU A 46 0.27 -3.25 8.44
CA GLU A 46 1.70 -3.14 8.79
C GLU A 46 2.40 -4.51 8.94
N LYS A 47 1.73 -5.53 9.46
CA LYS A 47 2.28 -6.89 9.49
C LYS A 47 2.36 -7.57 8.12
N GLN A 48 1.43 -7.27 7.21
CA GLN A 48 1.52 -7.77 5.83
C GLN A 48 2.72 -7.15 5.10
N TRP A 49 3.11 -5.94 5.47
CA TRP A 49 4.27 -5.24 4.93
C TRP A 49 5.62 -5.84 5.33
N GLU A 50 5.72 -6.42 6.53
CA GLU A 50 6.94 -7.08 7.00
C GLU A 50 7.26 -8.35 6.21
N LYS A 51 6.28 -8.92 5.50
CA LYS A 51 6.55 -10.02 4.57
C LYS A 51 7.27 -9.44 3.36
N PRO A 52 8.43 -9.97 2.96
CA PRO A 52 9.06 -9.60 1.71
C PRO A 52 8.08 -9.95 0.60
N SER A 53 7.41 -8.92 0.06
CA SER A 53 6.69 -9.05 -1.20
C SER A 53 7.74 -9.47 -2.20
N ALA A 54 7.60 -10.67 -2.77
CA ALA A 54 8.45 -11.09 -3.87
C ALA A 54 8.23 -10.06 -4.98
N LEU A 55 9.17 -9.13 -5.11
CA LEU A 55 9.15 -8.16 -6.19
C LEU A 55 9.15 -8.98 -7.49
N PRO A 56 8.32 -8.62 -8.48
CA PRO A 56 8.41 -9.26 -9.78
C PRO A 56 9.85 -9.15 -10.28
N LEU A 57 10.37 -10.23 -10.84
CA LEU A 57 11.73 -10.25 -11.38
C LEU A 57 11.84 -9.15 -12.44
N THR A 58 12.95 -8.43 -12.48
CA THR A 58 13.10 -7.28 -13.37
C THR A 58 12.91 -7.65 -14.85
N SER A 59 13.28 -8.88 -15.23
CA SER A 59 13.02 -9.42 -16.57
C SER A 59 11.53 -9.43 -16.94
N ASP A 60 10.64 -9.65 -15.98
CA ASP A 60 9.20 -9.71 -16.23
C ASP A 60 8.61 -8.30 -16.33
N ILE A 61 9.18 -7.32 -15.62
CA ILE A 61 8.85 -5.90 -15.78
C ILE A 61 9.26 -5.42 -17.18
N GLU A 62 10.46 -5.81 -17.64
CA GLU A 62 10.96 -5.48 -18.98
C GLU A 62 10.07 -6.08 -20.08
N LYS A 63 9.65 -7.35 -19.94
CA LYS A 63 8.71 -7.99 -20.87
C LYS A 63 7.36 -7.26 -20.91
N LEU A 64 6.81 -6.89 -19.74
CA LEU A 64 5.55 -6.17 -19.66
C LEU A 64 5.66 -4.79 -20.32
N LYS A 65 6.73 -4.05 -20.04
CA LYS A 65 7.01 -2.75 -20.67
C LYS A 65 7.05 -2.88 -22.18
N LYS A 66 7.84 -3.82 -22.70
CA LYS A 66 7.96 -4.07 -24.14
C LYS A 66 6.61 -4.41 -24.77
N PHE A 67 5.82 -5.28 -24.12
CA PHE A 67 4.48 -5.61 -24.59
C PHE A 67 3.56 -4.38 -24.68
N ILE A 68 3.57 -3.52 -23.65
CA ILE A 68 2.75 -2.28 -23.65
C ILE A 68 3.22 -1.33 -24.75
N ASP A 69 4.53 -1.15 -24.91
CA ASP A 69 5.11 -0.27 -25.93
C ASP A 69 4.76 -0.75 -27.36
N ASP A 70 4.96 -2.05 -27.63
CA ASP A 70 4.65 -2.66 -28.93
C ASP A 70 3.15 -2.54 -29.25
N ARG A 71 2.29 -2.82 -28.25
CA ARG A 71 0.83 -2.74 -28.40
C ARG A 71 0.35 -1.30 -28.63
N ALA A 72 0.91 -0.33 -27.90
CA ALA A 72 0.61 1.08 -28.07
C ALA A 72 1.03 1.58 -29.45
N ALA A 73 2.22 1.18 -29.93
CA ALA A 73 2.72 1.56 -31.25
C ALA A 73 1.84 0.99 -32.38
N ASP A 74 1.45 -0.28 -32.31
CA ASP A 74 0.55 -0.91 -33.27
C ASP A 74 -0.82 -0.21 -33.32
N SER A 75 -1.45 0.01 -32.15
CA SER A 75 -2.73 0.71 -32.09
C SER A 75 -2.64 2.17 -32.56
N PHE A 76 -1.54 2.86 -32.27
CA PHE A 76 -1.32 4.22 -32.76
C PHE A 76 -1.16 4.27 -34.29
N ASN A 77 -0.43 3.32 -34.88
CA ASN A 77 -0.29 3.23 -36.33
C ASN A 77 -1.63 2.90 -37.01
N LYS A 78 -2.43 1.99 -36.45
CA LYS A 78 -3.78 1.69 -36.95
C LYS A 78 -4.71 2.88 -36.85
N LEU A 79 -4.62 3.66 -35.77
CA LEU A 79 -5.36 4.89 -35.59
C LEU A 79 -4.98 5.95 -36.63
N LYS A 80 -3.69 6.11 -36.94
CA LYS A 80 -3.21 6.99 -38.02
C LYS A 80 -3.77 6.63 -39.39
N MET A 81 -3.94 5.34 -39.65
CA MET A 81 -4.51 4.83 -40.90
C MET A 81 -6.05 4.82 -40.91
N ASN A 82 -6.71 5.37 -39.88
CA ASN A 82 -8.16 5.36 -39.67
C ASN A 82 -8.79 3.96 -39.67
N ILE A 83 -8.04 2.94 -39.24
CA ILE A 83 -8.51 1.55 -39.15
C ILE A 83 -9.07 1.32 -37.74
N ASP A 84 -10.34 0.90 -37.65
CA ASP A 84 -11.00 0.52 -36.39
C ASP A 84 -10.73 1.51 -35.23
N VAL A 85 -11.00 2.79 -35.50
CA VAL A 85 -10.63 3.95 -34.67
C VAL A 85 -11.08 3.78 -33.21
N LYS A 86 -12.31 3.31 -33.00
CA LYS A 86 -12.90 3.16 -31.66
C LYS A 86 -12.16 2.12 -30.82
N ASN A 87 -11.84 0.97 -31.41
CA ASN A 87 -11.17 -0.11 -30.70
C ASN A 87 -9.69 0.22 -30.46
N ASN A 88 -9.00 0.76 -31.46
CA ASN A 88 -7.60 1.16 -31.31
C ASN A 88 -7.40 2.30 -30.31
N TYR A 89 -8.33 3.26 -30.26
CA TYR A 89 -8.33 4.29 -29.22
C TYR A 89 -8.51 3.68 -27.83
N LYS A 90 -9.44 2.73 -27.67
CA LYS A 90 -9.64 2.01 -26.41
C LYS A 90 -8.37 1.28 -25.96
N ILE A 91 -7.74 0.51 -26.86
CA ILE A 91 -6.49 -0.20 -26.55
C ILE A 91 -5.37 0.77 -26.13
N LEU A 92 -5.26 1.93 -26.80
CA LEU A 92 -4.28 2.95 -26.44
C LEU A 92 -4.54 3.52 -25.04
N THR A 93 -5.81 3.76 -24.68
CA THR A 93 -6.18 4.20 -23.33
C THR A 93 -5.90 3.14 -22.26
N GLU A 94 -6.10 1.86 -22.58
CA GLU A 94 -5.76 0.73 -21.70
C GLU A 94 -4.25 0.68 -21.45
N CYS A 95 -3.43 0.79 -22.50
CA CYS A 95 -1.97 0.83 -22.40
C CYS A 95 -1.49 1.99 -21.51
N LEU A 96 -2.03 3.20 -21.72
CA LEU A 96 -1.71 4.36 -20.88
C LEU A 96 -2.09 4.14 -19.41
N THR A 97 -3.28 3.57 -19.17
CA THR A 97 -3.76 3.30 -17.81
C THR A 97 -2.85 2.29 -17.09
N LEU A 98 -2.42 1.24 -17.80
CA LEU A 98 -1.48 0.26 -17.26
C LEU A 98 -0.13 0.89 -16.89
N THR A 99 0.43 1.74 -17.76
CA THR A 99 1.68 2.46 -17.49
C THR A 99 1.56 3.37 -16.27
N VAL A 100 0.47 4.10 -16.13
CA VAL A 100 0.24 4.98 -14.96
C VAL A 100 0.07 4.15 -13.69
N MET A 101 -0.70 3.06 -13.73
CA MET A 101 -0.92 2.19 -12.57
C MET A 101 0.37 1.51 -12.11
N PHE A 102 1.23 1.09 -13.04
CA PHE A 102 2.50 0.46 -12.71
C PHE A 102 3.48 1.44 -12.03
N ASN A 103 3.49 2.70 -12.45
CA ASN A 103 4.36 3.73 -11.89
C ASN A 103 3.81 4.39 -10.61
N ARG A 104 2.54 4.15 -10.27
CA ARG A 104 1.89 4.80 -9.12
C ARG A 104 2.32 4.12 -7.82
N LYS A 105 3.25 4.76 -7.09
CA LYS A 105 3.44 4.47 -5.66
C LYS A 105 2.16 4.83 -4.90
N ARG A 106 1.58 3.89 -4.15
CA ARG A 106 0.40 4.17 -3.34
C ARG A 106 0.84 4.99 -2.12
N VAL A 107 0.09 6.03 -1.74
CA VAL A 107 0.40 6.85 -0.54
C VAL A 107 0.54 5.99 0.72
N GLY A 108 -0.21 4.89 0.77
CA GLY A 108 -0.11 3.88 1.80
C GLY A 108 1.27 3.20 1.89
N GLU A 109 2.03 3.18 0.80
CA GLU A 109 3.33 2.53 0.75
C GLU A 109 4.44 3.36 1.38
N VAL A 110 4.35 4.68 1.25
CA VAL A 110 5.33 5.62 1.78
C VAL A 110 5.07 5.90 3.25
N GLN A 111 3.80 5.97 3.68
CA GLN A 111 3.43 6.33 5.06
C GLN A 111 3.81 5.28 6.12
N TYR A 112 3.97 4.00 5.72
CA TYR A 112 4.30 2.91 6.64
C TYR A 112 5.80 2.57 6.65
N LEU A 113 6.62 3.34 5.92
CA LEU A 113 8.07 3.15 5.90
C LEU A 113 8.66 3.61 7.24
N LYS A 114 9.26 2.68 8.00
CA LYS A 114 9.89 2.98 9.29
C LYS A 114 11.32 3.49 9.08
N ILE A 115 11.82 4.31 10.01
CA ILE A 115 13.22 4.77 10.01
C ILE A 115 14.18 3.57 10.07
N ASP A 116 13.81 2.51 10.78
CA ASP A 116 14.60 1.28 10.85
C ASP A 116 14.73 0.61 9.47
N THR A 117 13.73 0.73 8.59
CA THR A 117 13.81 0.25 7.21
C THR A 117 14.86 1.01 6.40
N TYR A 118 15.08 2.29 6.68
CA TYR A 118 16.14 3.08 6.04
C TYR A 118 17.53 2.74 6.59
N ARG A 119 17.62 2.41 7.88
CA ARG A 119 18.88 2.02 8.54
C ARG A 119 19.31 0.60 8.19
N ASN A 120 18.37 -0.27 7.86
CA ASN A 120 18.66 -1.62 7.39
C ASN A 120 19.12 -1.52 5.93
N ASP A 121 20.40 -1.81 5.68
CA ASP A 121 21.01 -1.78 4.35
C ASP A 121 20.19 -2.57 3.32
N CYS A 122 19.51 -1.85 2.42
CA CYS A 122 18.87 -2.40 1.22
C CYS A 122 19.88 -2.78 0.12
N SER A 123 21.18 -2.73 0.40
CA SER A 123 22.28 -3.00 -0.54
C SER A 123 22.30 -4.43 -1.10
N LYS A 124 21.49 -5.34 -0.57
CA LYS A 124 21.38 -6.74 -1.03
C LYS A 124 20.30 -6.98 -2.09
N ILE A 125 19.52 -5.96 -2.46
CA ILE A 125 18.57 -6.10 -3.56
C ILE A 125 19.38 -5.97 -4.85
N ASN A 126 19.49 -7.05 -5.63
CA ASN A 126 20.15 -7.04 -6.95
C ASN A 126 19.53 -5.93 -7.83
N GLN A 127 20.18 -4.77 -7.84
CA GLN A 127 19.74 -3.56 -8.53
C GLN A 127 20.38 -3.39 -9.91
N ASP A 128 21.11 -4.38 -10.41
CA ASP A 128 21.87 -4.26 -11.67
C ASP A 128 21.02 -3.78 -12.86
N SER A 129 19.75 -4.19 -12.96
CA SER A 129 18.84 -3.71 -14.01
C SER A 129 18.33 -2.28 -13.79
N PHE A 130 18.32 -1.77 -12.55
CA PHE A 130 18.05 -0.35 -12.27
C PHE A 130 19.25 0.55 -12.60
N VAL A 131 20.47 0.02 -12.55
CA VAL A 131 21.70 0.77 -12.88
C VAL A 131 21.87 0.94 -14.39
N GLN A 132 21.46 -0.05 -15.20
CA GLN A 132 21.57 0.00 -16.66
C GLN A 132 20.97 1.28 -17.31
N PRO A 133 19.73 1.68 -17.01
CA PRO A 133 19.10 2.87 -17.59
C PRO A 133 19.58 4.21 -17.00
N LEU A 134 20.42 4.20 -15.94
CA LEU A 134 21.01 5.43 -15.41
C LEU A 134 21.96 6.07 -16.43
N SER A 135 21.99 7.40 -16.43
CA SER A 135 23.01 8.14 -17.18
C SER A 135 24.40 7.86 -16.62
N GLU A 136 25.44 8.08 -17.42
CA GLU A 136 26.84 7.89 -17.01
C GLU A 136 27.20 8.69 -15.76
N ILE A 137 26.60 9.87 -15.60
CA ILE A 137 26.77 10.73 -14.44
C ILE A 137 26.13 10.08 -13.21
N GLU A 138 24.91 9.59 -13.31
CA GLU A 138 24.19 8.95 -12.20
C GLU A 138 24.84 7.64 -11.76
N LYS A 139 25.42 6.88 -12.70
CA LYS A 139 26.19 5.66 -12.40
C LYS A 139 27.42 5.91 -11.52
N ASN A 140 27.99 7.11 -11.56
CA ASN A 140 29.13 7.47 -10.72
C ASN A 140 28.74 7.79 -9.26
N TYR A 141 27.44 7.96 -8.97
CA TYR A 141 26.92 8.34 -7.65
C TYR A 141 26.06 7.26 -6.97
N VAL A 142 25.86 6.10 -7.62
CA VAL A 142 25.16 4.92 -7.08
C VAL A 142 26.19 3.86 -6.69
#